data_AF-A0AAE9WKI0-F1
#
_entry.id   AF-A0AAE9WKI0-F1
#
_cell.length_a   1.000
_cell.length_b   1.000
_cell.length_c   1.000
_cell.angle_alpha   90.00
_cell.angle_beta   90.00
_cell.angle_gamma   90.00
#
_symmetry.space_group_name_H-M   'P 1'
#
loop_
_entity.id
_entity.type
_entity.pdbx_description
1 polymer ?
#
loop_
_entity_poly.entity_id
_entity_poly.type
_entity_poly.pdbx_seq_one_letter_code
_entity_poly.pdbx_strand_id
1 'polypeptide(L)'
;MNFVPKRGGIEELWKNSFLDDVSIKTKQKYSQTGDAWPCILLRKKSFNDLHKLYYICLKEKNKLLGEQYFHFQNGTKMIQHGRLKKVKLTMKRILTVLSRRAIHAQCIRAKDILKKQQEREIYETQKFQLEEQLLYLKHKINILKNTSSLEKYSLKLSLTKIQNQIDQLTIILNPLRKETMHLLIPNFKYQRKYSDLPGFISWKKQNIVALRNNMDKLNKFY
;
A
#
# COMPACT_ATOMS: atom_id res chain seq x y z
N MET A 1 28.73 -19.62 32.27
CA MET A 1 28.59 -20.67 31.24
C MET A 1 28.54 -19.99 29.87
N ASN A 2 29.65 -20.00 29.13
CA ASN A 2 29.71 -19.36 27.81
C ASN A 2 28.90 -20.18 26.81
N PHE A 3 27.86 -19.59 26.23
CA PHE A 3 27.12 -20.19 25.11
C PHE A 3 28.02 -20.18 23.89
N VAL A 4 28.73 -21.28 23.65
CA VAL A 4 29.44 -21.50 22.39
C VAL A 4 28.41 -21.97 21.37
N PRO A 5 28.09 -21.18 20.33
CA PRO A 5 27.22 -21.67 19.27
C PRO A 5 27.91 -22.87 18.62
N LYS A 6 27.30 -24.06 18.76
CA LYS A 6 27.75 -25.24 18.00
C LYS A 6 27.71 -24.84 16.53
N ARG A 7 28.87 -24.82 15.87
CA ARG A 7 28.97 -24.63 14.42
C ARG A 7 28.39 -25.89 13.77
N GLY A 8 27.08 -25.90 13.60
CA GLY A 8 26.39 -27.01 12.97
C GLY A 8 26.80 -27.15 11.52
N GLY A 9 27.45 -28.25 11.17
CA GLY A 9 27.61 -28.67 9.77
C GLY A 9 26.26 -29.05 9.15
N ILE A 10 26.30 -29.58 7.92
CA ILE A 10 25.12 -30.07 7.20
C ILE A 10 24.31 -31.09 8.02
N GLU A 11 24.98 -31.82 8.92
CA GLU A 11 24.46 -32.82 9.86
C GLU A 11 23.34 -32.29 10.76
N GLU A 12 23.34 -31.00 11.11
CA GLU A 12 22.27 -30.44 11.93
C GLU A 12 20.91 -30.39 11.22
N LEU A 13 20.92 -30.38 9.88
CA LEU A 13 19.69 -30.44 9.09
C LEU A 13 19.01 -31.81 9.20
N TRP A 14 19.79 -32.86 9.49
CA TRP A 14 19.32 -34.24 9.54
C TRP A 14 18.98 -34.71 10.96
N LYS A 15 19.18 -33.89 11.98
CA LYS A 15 18.75 -34.20 13.35
C LYS A 15 17.25 -34.54 13.36
N ASN A 16 16.90 -35.64 14.00
CA ASN A 16 15.55 -36.20 14.09
C ASN A 16 14.94 -36.59 12.73
N SER A 17 15.77 -36.86 11.71
CA SER A 17 15.38 -37.32 10.37
C SER A 17 15.32 -38.84 10.33
N PHE A 18 14.72 -39.41 9.28
CA PHE A 18 14.90 -40.83 8.97
C PHE A 18 16.34 -41.19 8.58
N LEU A 19 17.15 -40.22 8.17
CA LEU A 19 18.58 -40.37 7.88
C LEU A 19 19.48 -40.28 9.12
N ASP A 20 18.93 -39.95 10.29
CA ASP A 20 19.71 -39.82 11.54
C ASP A 20 20.09 -41.21 12.11
N ASP A 21 21.15 -41.33 12.90
CA ASP A 21 21.63 -42.62 13.45
C ASP A 21 20.88 -43.06 14.73
N VAL A 22 19.56 -42.81 14.75
CA VAL A 22 18.70 -43.13 15.90
C VAL A 22 17.81 -44.34 15.59
N SER A 23 17.35 -45.02 16.64
CA SER A 23 16.39 -46.12 16.54
C SER A 23 15.15 -45.77 15.69
N ILE A 24 14.62 -46.75 14.96
CA ILE A 24 13.44 -46.57 14.12
C ILE A 24 12.20 -46.15 14.92
N LYS A 25 12.07 -46.61 16.17
CA LYS A 25 10.95 -46.25 17.07
C LYS A 25 10.94 -44.75 17.38
N THR A 26 12.11 -44.19 17.67
CA THR A 26 12.28 -42.76 17.92
C THR A 26 12.05 -41.93 16.65
N LYS A 27 12.49 -42.41 15.49
CA LYS A 27 12.23 -41.76 14.18
C LYS A 27 10.74 -41.68 13.88
N GLN A 28 9.99 -42.76 14.08
CA GLN A 28 8.54 -42.77 13.89
C GLN A 28 7.83 -41.77 14.81
N LYS A 29 8.25 -41.68 16.07
CA LYS A 29 7.72 -40.69 17.03
C LYS A 29 7.95 -39.25 16.55
N TYR A 30 9.15 -38.92 16.06
CA TYR A 30 9.44 -37.58 15.51
C TYR A 30 8.76 -37.29 14.16
N SER A 31 8.37 -38.34 13.45
CA SER A 31 7.66 -38.22 12.17
C SER A 31 6.21 -37.77 12.37
N GLN A 32 5.57 -38.23 13.46
CA GLN A 32 4.20 -37.87 13.81
C GLN A 32 4.05 -36.35 13.95
N THR A 33 3.19 -35.77 13.10
CA THR A 33 2.97 -34.34 13.01
C THR A 33 1.48 -34.02 12.98
N GLY A 34 1.10 -32.94 13.64
CA GLY A 34 -0.26 -32.39 13.57
C GLY A 34 -0.57 -31.75 12.21
N ASP A 35 -1.57 -30.88 12.18
CA ASP A 35 -2.03 -30.24 10.96
C ASP A 35 -1.22 -29.01 10.54
N ALA A 36 -1.38 -28.64 9.28
CA ALA A 36 -0.82 -27.41 8.74
C ALA A 36 -1.49 -26.18 9.38
N TRP A 37 -0.68 -25.20 9.81
CA TRP A 37 -1.12 -23.90 10.29
C TRP A 37 -2.29 -23.30 9.48
N PRO A 38 -3.45 -23.04 10.10
CA PRO A 38 -4.59 -22.43 9.43
C PRO A 38 -4.40 -20.91 9.27
N CYS A 39 -4.93 -20.34 8.18
CA CYS A 39 -4.80 -18.91 7.88
C CYS A 39 -5.34 -18.01 9.00
N ILE A 40 -6.41 -18.42 9.68
CA ILE A 40 -7.03 -17.65 10.76
C ILE A 40 -6.07 -17.41 11.93
N LEU A 41 -5.25 -18.41 12.30
CA LEU A 41 -4.26 -18.26 13.35
C LEU A 41 -3.06 -17.43 12.89
N LEU A 42 -2.60 -17.65 11.65
CA LEU A 42 -1.49 -16.89 11.07
C LEU A 42 -1.79 -15.38 10.97
N ARG A 43 -3.06 -15.01 10.73
CA ARG A 43 -3.48 -13.60 10.72
C ARG A 43 -3.32 -12.88 12.07
N LYS A 44 -3.29 -13.61 13.18
CA LYS A 44 -3.09 -13.04 14.53
C LYS A 44 -1.62 -12.88 14.92
N LYS A 45 -0.67 -13.37 14.12
CA LYS A 45 0.77 -13.37 14.44
C LYS A 45 1.47 -12.13 13.91
N SER A 46 2.53 -11.69 14.61
CA SER A 46 3.38 -10.58 14.19
C SER A 46 4.17 -10.92 12.91
N PHE A 47 4.71 -9.92 12.23
CA PHE A 47 5.58 -10.17 11.07
C PHE A 47 6.81 -10.99 11.45
N ASN A 48 7.44 -10.66 12.58
CA ASN A 48 8.64 -11.36 13.06
C ASN A 48 8.36 -12.84 13.37
N ASP A 49 7.21 -13.15 13.97
CA ASP A 49 6.83 -14.54 14.24
C ASP A 49 6.54 -15.32 12.96
N LEU A 50 5.86 -14.71 11.99
CA LEU A 50 5.62 -15.32 10.68
C LEU A 50 6.94 -15.56 9.93
N HIS A 51 7.89 -14.64 10.03
CA HIS A 51 9.22 -14.75 9.44
C HIS A 51 10.03 -15.90 10.07
N LYS A 52 10.06 -15.97 11.41
CA LYS A 52 10.69 -17.10 12.14
C LYS A 52 10.03 -18.43 11.78
N LEU A 53 8.70 -18.49 11.77
CA LEU A 53 7.95 -19.68 11.39
C LEU A 53 8.27 -20.12 9.95
N TYR A 54 8.37 -19.16 9.02
CA TYR A 54 8.73 -19.44 7.64
C TYR A 54 10.11 -20.10 7.53
N TYR A 55 11.11 -19.62 8.28
CA TYR A 55 12.43 -20.24 8.33
C TYR A 55 12.42 -21.66 8.92
N ILE A 56 11.63 -21.88 9.98
CA ILE A 56 11.45 -23.22 10.54
C ILE A 56 10.84 -24.16 9.48
N CYS A 57 9.80 -23.71 8.78
CA CYS A 57 9.21 -24.46 7.67
C CYS A 57 10.20 -24.68 6.51
N LEU A 58 11.08 -23.73 6.23
CA LEU A 58 12.09 -23.85 5.18
C LEU A 58 13.14 -24.91 5.54
N LYS A 59 13.65 -24.90 6.77
CA LYS A 59 14.59 -25.94 7.26
C LYS A 59 13.95 -27.33 7.19
N GLU A 60 12.72 -27.43 7.65
CA GLU A 60 11.93 -28.66 7.59
C GLU A 60 11.69 -29.13 6.15
N LYS A 61 11.32 -28.22 5.24
CA LYS A 61 11.14 -28.53 3.82
C LYS A 61 12.43 -29.08 3.19
N ASN A 62 13.57 -28.46 3.48
CA ASN A 62 14.87 -28.90 2.94
C ASN A 62 15.23 -30.30 3.43
N LYS A 63 15.03 -30.57 4.73
CA LYS A 63 15.19 -31.91 5.33
C LYS A 63 14.31 -32.97 4.63
N LEU A 64 13.02 -32.69 4.47
CA LEU A 64 12.08 -33.63 3.84
C LEU A 64 12.37 -33.88 2.35
N LEU A 65 12.86 -32.87 1.63
CA LEU A 65 13.32 -33.05 0.25
C LEU A 65 14.57 -33.94 0.18
N GLY A 66 15.48 -33.79 1.14
CA GLY A 66 16.62 -34.67 1.30
C GLY A 66 16.22 -36.14 1.54
N GLU A 67 15.29 -36.37 2.48
CA GLU A 67 14.71 -37.70 2.73
C GLU A 67 14.05 -38.27 1.46
N GLN A 68 13.26 -37.46 0.76
CA GLN A 68 12.59 -37.88 -0.47
C GLN A 68 13.60 -38.29 -1.55
N TYR A 69 14.70 -37.54 -1.71
CA TYR A 69 15.75 -37.83 -2.68
C TYR A 69 16.51 -39.12 -2.33
N PHE A 70 16.86 -39.31 -1.06
CA PHE A 70 17.49 -40.54 -0.58
C PHE A 70 16.62 -41.78 -0.86
N HIS A 71 15.32 -41.69 -0.57
CA HIS A 71 14.38 -42.77 -0.86
C HIS A 71 14.25 -43.04 -2.36
N PHE A 72 14.23 -41.98 -3.19
CA PHE A 72 14.21 -42.08 -4.64
C PHE A 72 15.45 -42.80 -5.19
N GLN A 73 16.65 -42.43 -4.73
CA GLN A 73 17.91 -43.09 -5.12
C GLN A 73 17.91 -44.57 -4.75
N ASN A 74 17.35 -44.91 -3.58
CA ASN A 74 17.29 -46.28 -3.10
C ASN A 74 16.10 -47.09 -3.65
N GLY A 75 15.27 -46.51 -4.53
CA GLY A 75 14.07 -47.17 -5.04
C GLY A 75 12.99 -47.46 -3.98
N THR A 76 13.04 -46.80 -2.82
CA THR A 76 12.11 -47.00 -1.71
C THR A 76 11.10 -45.86 -1.62
N LYS A 77 9.94 -46.10 -0.97
CA LYS A 77 8.93 -45.05 -0.74
C LYS A 77 9.21 -44.33 0.57
N MET A 78 9.09 -43.00 0.55
CA MET A 78 9.22 -42.17 1.75
C MET A 78 8.09 -42.43 2.76
N ILE A 79 8.48 -42.63 4.02
CA ILE A 79 7.56 -42.78 5.14
C ILE A 79 6.90 -41.41 5.43
N GLN A 80 5.58 -41.38 5.62
CA GLN A 80 4.80 -40.17 5.94
C GLN A 80 4.97 -38.99 4.95
N HIS A 81 4.91 -39.28 3.65
CA HIS A 81 4.99 -38.30 2.55
C HIS A 81 4.03 -37.09 2.64
N GLY A 82 2.95 -37.17 3.44
CA GLY A 82 2.01 -36.07 3.67
C GLY A 82 2.61 -34.85 4.38
N ARG A 83 3.70 -35.02 5.14
CA ARG A 83 4.35 -33.94 5.91
C ARG A 83 4.85 -32.81 5.00
N LEU A 84 5.44 -33.15 3.86
CA LEU A 84 5.92 -32.16 2.89
C LEU A 84 4.78 -31.29 2.35
N LYS A 85 3.61 -31.88 2.09
CA LYS A 85 2.41 -31.13 1.66
C LYS A 85 1.94 -30.17 2.74
N LYS A 86 1.93 -30.61 4.00
CA LYS A 86 1.57 -29.76 5.16
C LYS A 86 2.50 -28.54 5.25
N VAL A 87 3.82 -28.74 5.20
CA VAL A 87 4.81 -27.64 5.26
C VAL A 87 4.68 -26.66 4.09
N LYS A 88 4.52 -27.18 2.86
CA LYS A 88 4.28 -26.31 1.69
C LYS A 88 3.00 -25.49 1.84
N LEU A 89 1.95 -26.08 2.39
CA LEU A 89 0.68 -25.41 2.65
C LEU A 89 0.82 -24.29 3.68
N THR A 90 1.55 -24.51 4.77
CA THR A 90 1.80 -23.45 5.78
C THR A 90 2.58 -22.29 5.18
N MET A 91 3.65 -22.57 4.41
CA MET A 91 4.42 -21.54 3.71
C MET A 91 3.55 -20.72 2.73
N LYS A 92 2.72 -21.37 1.92
CA LYS A 92 1.78 -20.70 1.00
C LYS A 92 0.80 -19.80 1.77
N ARG A 93 0.27 -20.29 2.90
CA ARG A 93 -0.67 -19.52 3.74
C ARG A 93 0.01 -18.31 4.38
N ILE A 94 1.26 -18.43 4.85
CA ILE A 94 2.05 -17.29 5.36
C ILE A 94 2.18 -16.21 4.29
N LEU A 95 2.61 -16.59 3.07
CA LEU A 95 2.72 -15.65 1.95
C LEU A 95 1.38 -14.98 1.63
N THR A 96 0.30 -15.75 1.58
CA THR A 96 -1.05 -15.23 1.34
C THR A 96 -1.45 -14.20 2.40
N VAL A 97 -1.18 -14.47 3.68
CA VAL A 97 -1.47 -13.54 4.78
C VAL A 97 -0.67 -12.25 4.63
N LEU A 98 0.62 -12.33 4.29
CA LEU A 98 1.47 -11.16 4.09
C LEU A 98 1.02 -10.32 2.88
N SER A 99 0.72 -10.96 1.75
CA SER A 99 0.18 -10.30 0.56
C SER A 99 -1.14 -9.58 0.87
N ARG A 100 -2.07 -10.24 1.57
CA ARG A 100 -3.35 -9.63 1.95
C ARG A 100 -3.18 -8.45 2.90
N ARG A 101 -2.24 -8.50 3.85
CA ARG A 101 -1.90 -7.36 4.72
C ARG A 101 -1.35 -6.17 3.93
N ALA A 102 -0.47 -6.44 2.97
CA ALA A 102 0.09 -5.40 2.11
C ALA A 102 -0.98 -4.73 1.24
N ILE A 103 -1.84 -5.53 0.59
CA ILE A 103 -2.99 -5.04 -0.20
C ILE A 103 -3.91 -4.19 0.68
N HIS A 104 -4.26 -4.66 1.88
CA HIS A 104 -5.12 -3.92 2.80
C HIS A 104 -4.54 -2.55 3.20
N ALA A 105 -3.26 -2.51 3.60
CA ALA A 105 -2.59 -1.26 3.96
C ALA A 105 -2.55 -0.26 2.78
N GLN A 106 -2.37 -0.79 1.57
CA GLN A 106 -2.39 -0.01 0.34
C GLN A 106 -3.79 0.53 0.01
N CYS A 107 -4.84 -0.26 0.20
CA CYS A 107 -6.22 0.19 0.02
C CYS A 107 -6.57 1.31 1.01
N ILE A 108 -6.18 1.20 2.29
CA ILE A 108 -6.39 2.28 3.28
C ILE A 108 -5.70 3.56 2.82
N ARG A 109 -4.41 3.46 2.49
CA ARG A 109 -3.63 4.62 2.03
C ARG A 109 -4.26 5.26 0.79
N ALA A 110 -4.74 4.48 -0.15
CA ALA A 110 -5.39 5.00 -1.35
C ALA A 110 -6.72 5.71 -1.06
N LYS A 111 -7.50 5.22 -0.09
CA LYS A 111 -8.73 5.91 0.38
C LYS A 111 -8.40 7.26 1.02
N ASP A 112 -7.38 7.32 1.87
CA ASP A 112 -6.96 8.56 2.53
C ASP A 112 -6.50 9.60 1.51
N ILE A 113 -5.73 9.14 0.53
CA ILE A 113 -5.24 9.95 -0.59
C ILE A 113 -6.40 10.48 -1.45
N LEU A 114 -7.37 9.63 -1.79
CA LEU A 114 -8.55 10.04 -2.56
C LEU A 114 -9.35 11.13 -1.82
N LYS A 115 -9.53 10.96 -0.50
CA LYS A 115 -10.21 11.95 0.34
C LYS A 115 -9.48 13.31 0.30
N LYS A 116 -8.15 13.30 0.46
CA LYS A 116 -7.32 14.52 0.37
C LYS A 116 -7.37 15.16 -1.01
N GLN A 117 -7.45 14.36 -2.07
CA GLN A 117 -7.62 14.86 -3.43
C GLN A 117 -8.98 15.57 -3.59
N GLN A 118 -10.07 14.96 -3.11
CA GLN A 118 -11.40 15.58 -3.15
C GLN A 118 -11.43 16.90 -2.37
N GLU A 119 -10.85 16.93 -1.17
CA GLU A 119 -10.72 18.15 -0.36
C GLU A 119 -9.94 19.23 -1.11
N ARG A 120 -8.80 18.87 -1.72
CA ARG A 120 -8.02 19.78 -2.56
C ARG A 120 -8.85 20.32 -3.73
N GLU A 121 -9.54 19.45 -4.47
CA GLU A 121 -10.36 19.84 -5.62
C GLU A 121 -11.43 20.86 -5.22
N ILE A 122 -12.11 20.66 -4.08
CA ILE A 122 -13.09 21.61 -3.53
C ILE A 122 -12.43 22.97 -3.29
N TYR A 123 -11.30 23.02 -2.58
CA TYR A 123 -10.62 24.29 -2.29
C TYR A 123 -10.06 24.98 -3.54
N GLU A 124 -9.53 24.23 -4.52
CA GLU A 124 -9.08 24.80 -5.80
C GLU A 124 -10.26 25.39 -6.59
N THR A 125 -11.43 24.74 -6.58
CA THR A 125 -12.63 25.29 -7.24
C THR A 125 -13.12 26.57 -6.58
N GLN A 126 -13.15 26.62 -5.24
CA GLN A 126 -13.51 27.83 -4.50
C GLN A 126 -12.53 28.97 -4.77
N LYS A 127 -11.22 28.68 -4.74
CA LYS A 127 -10.16 29.65 -5.05
C LYS A 127 -10.33 30.21 -6.46
N PHE A 128 -10.57 29.33 -7.44
CA PHE A 128 -10.78 29.73 -8.83
C PHE A 128 -11.98 30.67 -8.98
N GLN A 129 -13.12 30.36 -8.35
CA GLN A 129 -14.30 31.24 -8.37
C GLN A 129 -14.00 32.62 -7.77
N LEU A 130 -13.26 32.66 -6.66
CA LEU A 130 -12.85 33.93 -6.03
C LEU A 130 -11.88 34.72 -6.93
N GLU A 131 -10.97 34.04 -7.63
CA GLU A 131 -10.07 34.66 -8.61
C GLU A 131 -10.83 35.27 -9.80
N GLU A 132 -11.86 34.59 -10.32
CA GLU A 132 -12.74 35.13 -11.35
C GLU A 132 -13.51 36.37 -10.85
N GLN A 133 -14.08 36.31 -9.64
CA GLN A 133 -14.76 37.46 -9.02
C GLN A 133 -13.80 38.64 -8.82
N LEU A 134 -12.58 38.37 -8.36
CA LEU A 134 -11.53 39.37 -8.17
C LEU A 134 -11.15 40.02 -9.50
N LEU A 135 -11.01 39.25 -10.57
CA LEU A 135 -10.75 39.77 -11.91
C LEU A 135 -11.88 40.68 -12.40
N TYR A 136 -13.13 40.26 -12.23
CA TYR A 136 -14.32 41.06 -12.57
C TYR A 136 -14.35 42.39 -11.81
N LEU A 137 -14.11 42.37 -10.49
CA LEU A 137 -14.09 43.58 -9.66
C LEU A 137 -12.94 44.51 -10.04
N LYS A 138 -11.73 43.97 -10.31
CA LYS A 138 -10.60 44.75 -10.83
C LYS A 138 -10.95 45.46 -12.14
N HIS A 139 -11.58 44.72 -13.07
CA HIS A 139 -12.02 45.29 -14.34
C HIS A 139 -13.06 46.40 -14.13
N LYS A 140 -14.06 46.18 -13.27
CA LYS A 140 -15.08 47.20 -12.91
C LYS A 140 -14.43 48.46 -12.33
N ILE A 141 -13.45 48.32 -11.43
CA ILE A 141 -12.69 49.46 -10.87
C ILE A 141 -11.92 50.21 -11.96
N ASN A 142 -11.30 49.50 -12.90
CA ASN A 142 -10.55 50.11 -14.00
C ASN A 142 -11.46 50.92 -14.95
N ILE A 143 -12.69 50.45 -15.19
CA ILE A 143 -13.69 51.18 -16.01
C ILE A 143 -14.09 52.51 -15.34
N LEU A 144 -14.17 52.57 -14.00
CA LEU A 144 -14.76 53.68 -13.26
C LEU A 144 -14.00 55.03 -13.28
N LYS A 145 -12.86 55.19 -13.98
CA LYS A 145 -12.05 56.45 -14.09
C LYS A 145 -11.77 57.16 -12.73
N ASN A 146 -11.20 58.38 -12.77
CA ASN A 146 -10.52 59.07 -11.64
C ASN A 146 -11.43 59.70 -10.57
N THR A 147 -12.72 59.41 -10.54
CA THR A 147 -13.60 59.95 -9.50
C THR A 147 -13.33 59.24 -8.17
N SER A 148 -13.00 60.00 -7.13
CA SER A 148 -12.91 59.51 -5.75
C SER A 148 -14.32 59.27 -5.20
N SER A 149 -14.99 58.23 -5.71
CA SER A 149 -16.36 57.89 -5.34
C SER A 149 -16.40 56.91 -4.17
N LEU A 150 -17.46 56.99 -3.37
CA LEU A 150 -17.75 56.05 -2.30
C LEU A 150 -17.90 54.61 -2.83
N GLU A 151 -18.43 54.45 -4.05
CA GLU A 151 -18.49 53.16 -4.77
C GLU A 151 -17.08 52.57 -5.03
N LYS A 152 -16.11 53.39 -5.43
CA LYS A 152 -14.75 52.92 -5.66
C LYS A 152 -14.09 52.43 -4.37
N TYR A 153 -14.37 53.08 -3.25
CA TYR A 153 -13.90 52.66 -1.93
C TYR A 153 -14.54 51.33 -1.50
N SER A 154 -15.86 51.16 -1.69
CA SER A 154 -16.55 49.91 -1.35
C SER A 154 -16.09 48.72 -2.20
N LEU A 155 -15.83 48.94 -3.49
CA LEU A 155 -15.25 47.94 -4.39
C LEU A 155 -13.83 47.55 -3.98
N LYS A 156 -12.99 48.52 -3.61
CA LYS A 156 -11.64 48.25 -3.06
C LYS A 156 -11.71 47.40 -1.78
N LEU A 157 -12.63 47.74 -0.87
CA LEU A 157 -12.81 46.97 0.37
C LEU A 157 -13.25 45.54 0.07
N SER A 158 -14.18 45.35 -0.87
CA SER A 158 -14.60 44.02 -1.34
C SER A 158 -13.44 43.24 -1.96
N LEU A 159 -12.58 43.89 -2.74
CA LEU A 159 -11.37 43.30 -3.33
C LEU A 159 -10.41 42.81 -2.24
N THR A 160 -10.11 43.64 -1.23
CA THR A 160 -9.24 43.24 -0.11
C THR A 160 -9.81 42.04 0.66
N LYS A 161 -11.14 41.99 0.86
CA LYS A 161 -11.80 40.85 1.51
C LYS A 161 -11.63 39.56 0.71
N ILE A 162 -11.83 39.60 -0.61
CA ILE A 162 -11.66 38.42 -1.48
C ILE A 162 -10.19 38.00 -1.53
N GLN A 163 -9.24 38.94 -1.59
CA GLN A 163 -7.82 38.65 -1.56
C GLN A 163 -7.44 37.90 -0.27
N ASN A 164 -7.91 38.37 0.88
CA ASN A 164 -7.67 37.69 2.17
C ASN A 164 -8.23 36.26 2.19
N GLN A 165 -9.40 36.03 1.58
CA GLN A 165 -9.98 34.69 1.46
C GLN A 165 -9.14 33.78 0.56
N ILE A 166 -8.64 34.30 -0.55
CA ILE A 166 -7.72 33.56 -1.44
C ILE A 166 -6.45 33.19 -0.67
N ASP A 167 -5.87 34.12 0.09
CA ASP A 167 -4.67 33.86 0.88
C ASP A 167 -4.91 32.78 1.94
N GLN A 168 -6.05 32.82 2.64
CA GLN A 168 -6.46 31.74 3.56
C GLN A 168 -6.56 30.38 2.86
N LEU A 169 -7.19 30.33 1.67
CA LEU A 169 -7.28 29.11 0.87
C LEU A 169 -5.90 28.62 0.42
N THR A 170 -4.96 29.52 0.08
CA THR A 170 -3.60 29.11 -0.31
C THR A 170 -2.86 28.44 0.84
N ILE A 171 -3.02 28.94 2.07
CA ILE A 171 -2.41 28.34 3.27
C ILE A 171 -2.92 26.91 3.46
N ILE A 172 -4.23 26.68 3.27
CA ILE A 172 -4.86 25.35 3.35
C ILE A 172 -4.44 24.43 2.19
N LEU A 173 -4.34 24.97 0.97
CA LEU A 173 -4.02 24.20 -0.23
C LEU A 173 -2.56 23.74 -0.29
N ASN A 174 -1.61 24.52 0.22
CA ASN A 174 -0.18 24.19 0.15
C ASN A 174 0.19 22.81 0.74
N PRO A 175 -0.24 22.42 1.96
CA PRO A 175 0.00 21.08 2.47
C PRO A 175 -0.73 20.01 1.64
N LEU A 176 -1.99 20.23 1.25
CA LEU A 176 -2.77 19.28 0.44
C LEU A 176 -2.12 19.02 -0.92
N ARG A 177 -1.57 20.06 -1.56
CA ARG A 177 -0.79 19.95 -2.81
C ARG A 177 0.45 19.09 -2.62
N LYS A 178 1.21 19.30 -1.54
CA LYS A 178 2.40 18.50 -1.22
C LYS A 178 2.06 17.04 -0.96
N GLU A 179 1.00 16.77 -0.21
CA GLU A 179 0.56 15.40 0.09
C GLU A 179 0.05 14.66 -1.16
N THR A 180 -0.68 15.38 -2.04
CA THR A 180 -1.15 14.85 -3.32
C THR A 180 -0.06 14.78 -4.38
N MET A 181 1.09 15.48 -4.24
CA MET A 181 2.21 15.37 -5.19
C MET A 181 2.82 13.95 -5.22
N HIS A 182 2.76 13.21 -4.12
CA HIS A 182 3.20 11.81 -4.08
C HIS A 182 2.39 10.88 -5.02
N LEU A 183 1.23 11.35 -5.52
CA LEU A 183 0.42 10.68 -6.54
C LEU A 183 0.91 10.88 -7.98
N LEU A 184 2.03 11.58 -8.20
CA LEU A 184 2.56 11.82 -9.55
C LEU A 184 3.67 10.84 -9.93
N ILE A 185 4.25 10.13 -8.95
CA ILE A 185 5.31 9.15 -9.18
C ILE A 185 4.67 7.77 -9.32
N PRO A 186 4.72 7.14 -10.50
CA PRO A 186 4.23 5.78 -10.68
C PRO A 186 5.06 4.85 -9.79
N ASN A 187 4.45 4.31 -8.75
CA ASN A 187 5.06 3.26 -7.95
C ASN A 187 4.50 1.93 -8.41
N PHE A 188 5.38 0.99 -8.81
CA PHE A 188 5.00 -0.34 -9.27
C PHE A 188 4.08 -1.09 -8.30
N LYS A 189 4.18 -0.77 -7.00
CA LYS A 189 3.32 -1.32 -5.94
C LYS A 189 1.84 -0.96 -6.12
N TYR A 190 1.54 0.21 -6.70
CA TYR A 190 0.18 0.70 -6.96
C TYR A 190 -0.32 0.40 -8.38
N GLN A 191 0.41 -0.42 -9.16
CA GLN A 191 -0.03 -0.82 -10.49
C GLN A 191 -1.19 -1.83 -10.38
N ARG A 192 -2.08 -1.83 -11.38
CA ARG A 192 -3.33 -2.61 -11.42
C ARG A 192 -3.14 -4.13 -11.22
N LYS A 193 -1.96 -4.66 -11.58
CA LYS A 193 -1.57 -6.05 -11.34
C LYS A 193 -1.49 -6.43 -9.84
N TYR A 194 -1.36 -5.43 -8.97
CA TYR A 194 -1.09 -5.59 -7.53
C TYR A 194 -2.03 -4.76 -6.64
N SER A 195 -3.12 -4.20 -7.17
CA SER A 195 -4.03 -3.32 -6.41
C SER A 195 -5.50 -3.47 -6.80
N ASP A 196 -6.37 -3.59 -5.79
CA ASP A 196 -7.84 -3.69 -5.95
C ASP A 196 -8.50 -2.29 -6.00
N LEU A 197 -7.80 -1.28 -6.53
CA LEU A 197 -8.31 0.10 -6.52
C LEU A 197 -9.42 0.27 -7.57
N PRO A 198 -10.57 0.87 -7.20
CA PRO A 198 -11.67 1.07 -8.14
C PRO A 198 -11.36 2.25 -9.06
N GLY A 199 -10.83 1.98 -10.25
CA GLY A 199 -10.73 2.95 -11.35
C GLY A 199 -9.34 3.14 -11.96
N PHE A 200 -9.30 3.83 -13.10
CA PHE A 200 -8.05 4.28 -13.71
C PHE A 200 -7.47 5.44 -12.88
N ILE A 201 -6.26 5.28 -12.34
CA ILE A 201 -5.51 6.41 -11.81
C ILE A 201 -5.00 7.20 -13.02
N SER A 202 -5.66 8.30 -13.38
CA SER A 202 -5.17 9.20 -14.43
C SER A 202 -4.08 10.10 -13.86
N TRP A 203 -2.82 9.73 -14.08
CA TRP A 203 -1.63 10.46 -13.63
C TRP A 203 -1.40 11.81 -14.36
N LYS A 204 -2.34 12.26 -15.20
CA LYS A 204 -2.20 13.47 -16.02
C LYS A 204 -3.00 14.65 -15.44
N LYS A 205 -2.23 15.71 -15.11
CA LYS A 205 -2.57 17.13 -14.91
C LYS A 205 -3.84 17.47 -14.11
N GLN A 206 -3.62 17.97 -12.89
CA GLN A 206 -4.46 18.93 -12.16
C GLN A 206 -5.89 19.06 -12.68
N ASN A 207 -6.76 18.12 -12.31
CA ASN A 207 -8.16 18.16 -12.73
C ASN A 207 -8.91 19.14 -11.82
N ILE A 208 -8.95 20.42 -12.20
CA ILE A 208 -9.79 21.41 -11.51
C ILE A 208 -11.16 21.37 -12.19
N VAL A 209 -12.18 20.89 -11.49
CA VAL A 209 -13.56 20.75 -12.03
C VAL A 209 -14.07 22.06 -12.64
N ALA A 210 -13.72 23.20 -12.04
CA ALA A 210 -14.09 24.52 -12.54
C ALA A 210 -13.50 24.83 -13.94
N LEU A 211 -12.25 24.43 -14.19
CA LEU A 211 -11.63 24.59 -15.52
C LEU A 211 -12.34 23.71 -16.56
N ARG A 212 -12.71 22.48 -16.21
CA ARG A 212 -13.44 21.58 -17.12
C ARG A 212 -14.79 22.18 -17.51
N ASN A 213 -15.57 22.65 -16.54
CA ASN A 213 -16.87 23.26 -16.81
C ASN A 213 -16.76 24.53 -17.68
N ASN A 214 -15.70 25.32 -17.50
CA ASN A 214 -15.45 26.49 -18.33
C ASN A 214 -15.02 26.10 -19.77
N MET A 215 -14.20 25.06 -19.95
CA MET A 215 -13.87 24.54 -21.28
C MET A 215 -15.09 23.97 -22.01
N ASP A 216 -15.98 23.26 -21.30
CA ASP A 216 -17.23 22.75 -21.87
C ASP A 216 -18.19 23.88 -22.27
N LYS A 217 -18.16 25.02 -21.57
CA LYS A 217 -18.90 26.22 -21.99
C LYS A 217 -18.31 26.83 -23.25
N LEU A 218 -16.99 27.00 -23.34
CA LEU A 218 -16.31 27.54 -24.52
C LEU A 218 -16.61 26.71 -25.78
N ASN A 219 -16.61 25.38 -25.66
CA ASN A 219 -16.92 24.47 -26.77
C ASN A 219 -18.40 24.50 -27.21
N LYS A 220 -19.32 25.09 -26.44
CA LYS A 220 -20.72 25.29 -26.86
C LYS A 220 -20.94 26.56 -27.66
N PHE A 221 -19.97 27.47 -27.68
CA PHE A 221 -20.03 28.73 -28.42
C PHE A 221 -19.38 28.64 -29.81
N TYR A 222 -18.77 27.50 -30.14
CA TYR A 222 -18.25 27.14 -31.47
C TYR A 222 -19.09 26.00 -32.04
#